data_AF-A0A3Q9MUJ1-F1
#
_entry.id   AF-A0A3Q9MUJ1-F1
#
_cell.length_a   1.000
_cell.length_b   1.000
_cell.length_c   1.000
_cell.angle_alpha   90.00
_cell.angle_beta   90.00
_cell.angle_gamma   90.00
#
_symmetry.space_group_name_H-M   'P 1'
#
loop_
_entity.id
_entity.type
_entity.pdbx_description
1 polymer ?
#
loop_
_entity_poly.entity_id
_entity_poly.type
_entity_poly.pdbx_seq_one_letter_code
_entity_poly.pdbx_strand_id
1 'polypeptide(L)'
;MYDFVIIGGGIIGMSTAMQLIDVYPDARIALLEKESAPACHQTGHNSGVIHAGVYYTPGSLKARFCLAGNQATKTFCDQNNIRYDTCGKMLVATSELEMARMRALWERTAANGLEREWLSAAELREREPNIIGLGGIFVPSSGIVSYRDVATAMANRFQAKGGEIIYHAEVSALTEHAAGIVIRTSQGREIETATLIGCAGLMADRLVKMLGVEPGFIICPFRGEYFRLAPRHNRIVNHLIYPIPDPAMPFLGVHLTRMIDGSVTVGPNAVLALKREGYRKRDVSFTDTLEIFRSAGIRRVLQNHLLSGLGEMKNSLCKSGYLRRVQKYCPSLTVNDLQPWPAGVRAQAVSPDGKLIDDFLFVTTPRSIHTCNAPSPAATSAIPIGAHIVSKVQALRASQSNPGRTLRAARSVDALHAAFTR
;
A
#
# COMPACT_ATOMS: atom_id res chain seq x y z
N MET A 1 -3.56 -30.09 10.37
CA MET A 1 -2.40 -29.20 10.26
C MET A 1 -2.24 -28.74 8.81
N TYR A 2 -2.03 -27.45 8.59
CA TYR A 2 -1.61 -26.88 7.30
C TYR A 2 -0.08 -26.78 7.26
N ASP A 3 0.49 -26.83 6.06
CA ASP A 3 1.92 -26.53 5.91
C ASP A 3 2.18 -25.03 6.04
N PHE A 4 1.26 -24.23 5.46
CA PHE A 4 1.30 -22.79 5.47
C PHE A 4 -0.07 -22.20 5.77
N VAL A 5 -0.10 -21.19 6.64
CA VAL A 5 -1.26 -20.32 6.81
C VAL A 5 -0.85 -18.88 6.57
N ILE A 6 -1.61 -18.16 5.74
CA ILE A 6 -1.48 -16.71 5.53
C ILE A 6 -2.61 -16.00 6.28
N ILE A 7 -2.33 -14.91 6.99
CA ILE A 7 -3.34 -14.06 7.63
C ILE A 7 -3.44 -12.74 6.87
N GLY A 8 -4.64 -12.42 6.37
CA GLY A 8 -4.98 -11.19 5.66
C GLY A 8 -5.17 -11.40 4.16
N GLY A 9 -6.39 -11.17 3.67
CA GLY A 9 -6.81 -11.22 2.27
C GLY A 9 -6.72 -9.88 1.54
N GLY A 10 -5.80 -9.02 1.96
CA GLY A 10 -5.34 -7.88 1.17
C GLY A 10 -4.39 -8.29 0.04
N ILE A 11 -3.99 -7.34 -0.81
CA ILE A 11 -3.15 -7.62 -1.99
C ILE A 11 -1.82 -8.31 -1.66
N ILE A 12 -1.18 -7.99 -0.52
CA ILE A 12 0.07 -8.62 -0.12
C ILE A 12 -0.15 -10.09 0.25
N GLY A 13 -1.20 -10.39 1.01
CA GLY A 13 -1.53 -11.77 1.38
C GLY A 13 -1.94 -12.60 0.17
N MET A 14 -2.76 -12.05 -0.73
CA MET A 14 -3.17 -12.73 -1.97
C MET A 14 -2.01 -12.96 -2.94
N SER A 15 -1.14 -11.96 -3.11
CA SER A 15 0.08 -12.10 -3.90
C SER A 15 1.00 -13.17 -3.33
N THR A 16 1.14 -13.22 -2.00
CA THR A 16 1.96 -14.22 -1.32
C THR A 16 1.36 -15.62 -1.49
N ALA A 17 0.06 -15.79 -1.26
CA ALA A 17 -0.62 -17.08 -1.38
C ALA A 17 -0.51 -17.65 -2.80
N MET A 18 -0.78 -16.82 -3.82
CA MET A 18 -0.68 -17.19 -5.23
C MET A 18 0.74 -17.65 -5.62
N GLN A 19 1.77 -16.98 -5.11
CA GLN A 19 3.16 -17.35 -5.42
C GLN A 19 3.66 -18.53 -4.58
N LEU A 20 3.21 -18.65 -3.33
CA LEU A 20 3.62 -19.72 -2.44
C LEU A 20 3.10 -21.08 -2.92
N ILE A 21 1.86 -21.15 -3.42
CA ILE A 21 1.30 -22.39 -3.99
C ILE A 21 2.00 -22.80 -5.29
N ASP A 22 2.53 -21.84 -6.06
CA ASP A 22 3.31 -22.12 -7.27
C ASP A 22 4.68 -22.72 -6.94
N VAL A 23 5.25 -22.37 -5.79
CA VAL A 23 6.52 -22.91 -5.31
C VAL A 23 6.34 -24.25 -4.58
N TYR A 24 5.23 -24.42 -3.85
CA TYR A 24 4.93 -25.63 -3.09
C TYR A 24 3.57 -26.21 -3.49
N PRO A 25 3.44 -26.82 -4.68
CA PRO A 25 2.16 -27.32 -5.19
C PRO A 25 1.57 -28.45 -4.34
N ASP A 26 2.40 -29.22 -3.63
CA ASP A 26 1.96 -30.32 -2.77
C ASP A 26 1.62 -29.88 -1.32
N ALA A 27 1.80 -28.60 -1.02
CA ALA A 27 1.55 -28.06 0.32
C ALA A 27 0.07 -27.77 0.54
N ARG A 28 -0.41 -28.06 1.75
CA ARG A 28 -1.73 -27.64 2.19
C ARG A 28 -1.65 -26.21 2.71
N ILE A 29 -2.21 -25.26 1.94
CA ILE A 29 -2.14 -23.82 2.21
C ILE A 29 -3.53 -23.27 2.49
N ALA A 30 -3.69 -22.54 3.59
CA ALA A 30 -4.88 -21.74 3.86
C ALA A 30 -4.55 -20.25 3.97
N LEU A 31 -5.48 -19.40 3.58
CA LEU A 31 -5.50 -17.97 3.85
C LEU A 31 -6.71 -17.63 4.71
N LEU A 32 -6.50 -16.91 5.82
CA LEU A 32 -7.55 -16.45 6.72
C LEU A 32 -7.80 -14.95 6.47
N GLU A 33 -9.06 -14.60 6.18
CA GLU A 33 -9.51 -13.21 6.03
C GLU A 33 -10.72 -12.98 6.94
N LYS A 34 -10.72 -11.88 7.69
CA LYS A 34 -11.77 -11.55 8.64
C LYS A 34 -13.05 -11.05 7.95
N GLU A 35 -12.88 -10.41 6.79
CA GLU A 35 -13.97 -9.88 5.98
C GLU A 35 -14.63 -10.99 5.15
N SER A 36 -15.77 -10.70 4.54
CA SER A 36 -16.52 -11.64 3.67
C SER A 36 -15.94 -11.78 2.26
N ALA A 37 -14.95 -10.96 1.91
CA ALA A 37 -14.40 -10.82 0.58
C ALA A 37 -12.96 -10.27 0.65
N PRO A 38 -12.13 -10.45 -0.39
CA PRO A 38 -10.78 -9.91 -0.41
C PRO A 38 -10.79 -8.39 -0.56
N ALA A 39 -9.66 -7.77 -0.23
CA ALA A 39 -9.41 -6.35 -0.48
C ALA A 39 -10.44 -5.35 0.13
N CYS A 40 -11.14 -5.72 1.20
CA CYS A 40 -12.12 -4.86 1.87
C CYS A 40 -11.52 -3.66 2.63
N HIS A 41 -10.20 -3.61 2.80
CA HIS A 41 -9.50 -2.55 3.53
C HIS A 41 -8.55 -1.74 2.61
N GLN A 42 -7.30 -1.54 3.01
CA GLN A 42 -6.32 -0.66 2.32
C GLN A 42 -6.20 -0.95 0.81
N THR A 43 -6.30 -2.22 0.40
CA THR A 43 -6.27 -2.63 -1.02
C THR A 43 -7.46 -2.14 -1.82
N GLY A 44 -8.65 -2.06 -1.22
CA GLY A 44 -9.84 -1.54 -1.88
C GLY A 44 -10.10 -0.06 -1.66
N HIS A 45 -9.27 0.58 -0.83
CA HIS A 45 -9.38 1.98 -0.42
C HIS A 45 -8.09 2.74 -0.73
N ASN A 46 -7.71 2.79 -2.00
CA ASN A 46 -6.56 3.53 -2.50
C ASN A 46 -6.87 4.19 -3.86
N SER A 47 -5.90 4.90 -4.41
CA SER A 47 -6.03 5.68 -5.64
C SER A 47 -5.93 4.84 -6.93
N GLY A 48 -5.73 3.53 -6.84
CA GLY A 48 -5.59 2.66 -8.02
C GLY A 48 -4.29 2.85 -8.81
N VAL A 49 -3.37 3.70 -8.35
CA VAL A 49 -2.18 4.06 -9.13
C VAL A 49 -1.17 2.92 -9.18
N ILE A 50 -0.72 2.59 -10.38
CA ILE A 50 0.48 1.80 -10.67
C ILE A 50 1.67 2.78 -10.69
N HIS A 51 2.36 2.88 -9.56
CA HIS A 51 3.41 3.87 -9.36
C HIS A 51 4.69 3.55 -10.14
N ALA A 52 5.36 4.60 -10.66
CA ALA A 52 6.64 4.44 -11.36
C ALA A 52 7.88 4.39 -10.43
N GLY A 53 7.81 4.86 -9.18
CA GLY A 53 9.00 4.87 -8.30
C GLY A 53 9.61 6.24 -7.97
N VAL A 54 8.92 7.33 -8.30
CA VAL A 54 9.49 8.70 -8.32
C VAL A 54 10.11 9.18 -7.00
N TYR A 55 9.47 8.89 -5.87
CA TYR A 55 9.79 9.56 -4.60
C TYR A 55 10.77 8.80 -3.71
N TYR A 56 10.98 7.51 -3.98
CA TYR A 56 11.61 6.59 -3.04
C TYR A 56 13.12 6.74 -3.05
N THR A 57 13.73 6.55 -1.87
CA THR A 57 15.18 6.58 -1.70
C THR A 57 15.84 5.53 -2.60
N PRO A 58 16.82 5.92 -3.44
CA PRO A 58 17.53 4.97 -4.29
C PRO A 58 18.11 3.80 -3.50
N GLY A 59 18.05 2.59 -4.06
CA GLY A 59 18.50 1.35 -3.42
C GLY A 59 17.54 0.73 -2.40
N SER A 60 16.56 1.47 -1.87
CA SER A 60 15.55 0.95 -0.92
C SER A 60 14.70 -0.17 -1.54
N LEU A 61 14.10 -1.02 -0.70
CA LEU A 61 13.15 -2.04 -1.16
C LEU A 61 11.96 -1.38 -1.86
N LYS A 62 11.45 -0.27 -1.34
CA LYS A 62 10.40 0.52 -2.01
C LYS A 62 10.78 0.95 -3.42
N ALA A 63 11.97 1.48 -3.64
CA ALA A 63 12.39 1.90 -4.98
C ALA A 63 12.46 0.70 -5.94
N ARG A 64 13.16 -0.36 -5.53
CA ARG A 64 13.34 -1.57 -6.37
C ARG A 64 12.03 -2.29 -6.65
N PHE A 65 11.22 -2.51 -5.61
CA PHE A 65 9.94 -3.23 -5.75
C PHE A 65 8.87 -2.39 -6.44
N CYS A 66 8.94 -1.06 -6.36
CA CYS A 66 8.00 -0.22 -7.13
C CYS A 66 8.28 -0.32 -8.63
N LEU A 67 9.55 -0.27 -9.04
CA LEU A 67 9.93 -0.37 -10.45
C LEU A 67 9.55 -1.75 -11.01
N ALA A 68 10.00 -2.83 -10.35
CA ALA A 68 9.63 -4.19 -10.75
C ALA A 68 8.12 -4.44 -10.66
N GLY A 69 7.47 -3.89 -9.63
CA GLY A 69 6.03 -4.01 -9.40
C GLY A 69 5.18 -3.30 -10.45
N ASN A 70 5.67 -2.19 -11.01
CA ASN A 70 4.99 -1.48 -12.09
C ASN A 70 4.81 -2.39 -13.31
N GLN A 71 5.92 -2.99 -13.76
CA GLN A 71 5.93 -3.93 -14.89
C GLN A 71 5.10 -5.17 -14.55
N ALA A 72 5.39 -5.81 -13.42
CA ALA A 72 4.73 -7.02 -12.97
C ALA A 72 3.20 -6.88 -12.86
N THR A 73 2.73 -5.73 -12.36
CA THR A 73 1.29 -5.47 -12.23
C THR A 73 0.63 -5.39 -13.61
N LYS A 74 1.26 -4.73 -14.59
CA LYS A 74 0.72 -4.62 -15.96
C LYS A 74 0.70 -5.98 -16.64
N THR A 75 1.81 -6.72 -16.61
CA THR A 75 1.88 -8.10 -17.13
C THR A 75 0.84 -9.00 -16.47
N PHE A 76 0.63 -8.89 -15.16
CA PHE A 76 -0.42 -9.63 -14.48
C PHE A 76 -1.81 -9.22 -14.97
N CYS A 77 -2.05 -7.94 -15.21
CA CYS A 77 -3.32 -7.47 -15.76
C CYS A 77 -3.58 -8.05 -17.16
N ASP A 78 -2.58 -8.02 -18.04
CA ASP A 78 -2.66 -8.62 -19.39
C ASP A 78 -3.02 -10.12 -19.31
N GLN A 79 -2.31 -10.87 -18.47
CA GLN A 79 -2.52 -12.31 -18.29
C GLN A 79 -3.90 -12.69 -17.74
N ASN A 80 -4.57 -11.76 -17.05
CA ASN A 80 -5.84 -12.02 -16.36
C ASN A 80 -7.00 -11.20 -16.93
N ASN A 81 -6.80 -10.55 -18.08
CA ASN A 81 -7.78 -9.67 -18.73
C ASN A 81 -8.33 -8.58 -17.78
N ILE A 82 -7.47 -7.99 -16.95
CA ILE A 82 -7.83 -6.90 -16.04
C ILE A 82 -7.55 -5.58 -16.75
N ARG A 83 -8.55 -4.70 -16.80
CA ARG A 83 -8.39 -3.38 -17.39
C ARG A 83 -7.42 -2.52 -16.56
N TYR A 84 -6.41 -1.98 -17.21
CA TYR A 84 -5.54 -0.92 -16.69
C TYR A 84 -5.30 0.15 -17.77
N ASP A 85 -4.81 1.32 -17.38
CA ASP A 85 -4.44 2.41 -18.29
C ASP A 85 -3.06 2.96 -17.91
N THR A 86 -2.11 2.94 -18.85
CA THR A 86 -0.78 3.56 -18.69
C THR A 86 -0.87 5.03 -19.10
N CYS A 87 -1.56 5.79 -18.26
CA CYS A 87 -1.88 7.19 -18.51
C CYS A 87 -0.76 8.18 -18.14
N GLY A 88 0.39 7.71 -17.65
CA GLY A 88 1.48 8.56 -17.22
C GLY A 88 1.15 9.44 -16.00
N LYS A 89 2.17 10.15 -15.51
CA LYS A 89 2.06 11.06 -14.37
C LYS A 89 2.87 12.32 -14.58
N MET A 90 2.29 13.47 -14.26
CA MET A 90 2.95 14.77 -14.24
C MET A 90 3.12 15.28 -12.80
N LEU A 91 4.36 15.62 -12.48
CA LEU A 91 4.76 16.28 -11.26
C LEU A 91 4.87 17.76 -11.57
N VAL A 92 3.98 18.58 -11.03
CA VAL A 92 3.82 19.99 -11.41
C VAL A 92 4.41 20.90 -10.35
N ALA A 93 5.35 21.75 -10.75
CA ALA A 93 5.87 22.84 -9.95
C ALA A 93 5.09 24.12 -10.22
N THR A 94 4.65 24.80 -9.18
CA THR A 94 3.81 26.02 -9.25
C THR A 94 4.44 27.22 -8.54
N SER A 95 5.67 27.06 -8.03
CA SER A 95 6.46 28.14 -7.45
C SER A 95 7.96 27.89 -7.65
N GLU A 96 8.77 28.92 -7.50
CA GLU A 96 10.24 28.82 -7.59
C GLU A 96 10.84 27.82 -6.60
N LEU A 97 10.29 27.75 -5.39
CA LEU A 97 10.68 26.76 -4.39
C LEU A 97 10.39 25.33 -4.88
N GLU A 98 9.24 25.10 -5.53
CA GLU A 98 8.91 23.80 -6.11
C GLU A 98 9.79 23.49 -7.32
N MET A 99 10.15 24.47 -8.15
CA MET A 99 11.12 24.30 -9.23
C MET A 99 12.49 23.87 -8.71
N ALA A 100 12.96 24.46 -7.61
CA ALA A 100 14.20 24.06 -6.95
C ALA A 100 14.13 22.63 -6.41
N ARG A 101 13.04 22.26 -5.74
CA ARG A 101 12.80 20.89 -5.25
C ARG A 101 12.65 19.88 -6.40
N MET A 102 12.05 20.29 -7.51
CA MET A 102 11.89 19.46 -8.71
C MET A 102 13.24 19.06 -9.31
N ARG A 103 14.26 19.93 -9.29
CA ARG A 103 15.62 19.59 -9.71
C ARG A 103 16.21 18.44 -8.88
N ALA A 104 16.04 18.46 -7.56
CA ALA A 104 16.50 17.34 -6.72
C ALA A 104 15.72 16.04 -7.01
N LEU A 105 14.43 16.16 -7.34
CA LEU A 105 13.61 15.01 -7.73
C LEU A 105 14.02 14.44 -9.10
N TRP A 106 14.47 15.28 -10.03
CA TRP A 106 14.99 14.88 -11.32
C TRP A 106 16.21 13.95 -11.19
N GLU A 107 17.15 14.28 -10.31
CA GLU A 107 18.30 13.42 -10.03
C GLU A 107 17.89 12.10 -9.38
N ARG A 108 16.96 12.14 -8.42
CA ARG A 108 16.44 10.92 -7.76
C ARG A 108 15.76 9.98 -8.74
N THR A 109 14.94 10.52 -9.63
CA THR A 109 14.24 9.72 -10.64
C THR A 109 15.21 9.11 -11.65
N ALA A 110 16.31 9.80 -11.97
CA ALA A 110 17.44 9.24 -12.71
C ALA A 110 18.09 8.05 -11.98
N ALA A 111 18.42 8.23 -10.69
CA ALA A 111 19.06 7.22 -9.86
C ALA A 111 18.18 5.97 -9.65
N ASN A 112 16.85 6.12 -9.75
CA ASN A 112 15.89 5.01 -9.72
C ASN A 112 15.68 4.36 -11.09
N GLY A 113 16.40 4.80 -12.14
CA GLY A 113 16.31 4.22 -13.49
C GLY A 113 15.02 4.54 -14.22
N LEU A 114 14.37 5.67 -13.90
CA LEU A 114 13.07 6.01 -14.47
C LEU A 114 13.21 6.78 -15.79
N GLU A 115 12.50 6.30 -16.80
CA GLU A 115 12.15 7.09 -17.97
C GLU A 115 11.30 8.30 -17.54
N ARG A 116 11.70 9.48 -18.00
CA ARG A 116 11.14 10.76 -17.58
C ARG A 116 11.47 11.86 -18.56
N GLU A 117 10.58 12.83 -18.64
CA GLU A 117 10.75 14.03 -19.46
C GLU A 117 10.64 15.27 -18.57
N TRP A 118 11.53 16.23 -18.78
CA TRP A 118 11.39 17.55 -18.18
C TRP A 118 10.47 18.39 -19.06
N LEU A 119 9.48 19.04 -18.45
CA LEU A 119 8.51 19.88 -19.15
C LEU A 119 8.68 21.34 -18.76
N SER A 120 8.76 22.21 -19.76
CA SER A 120 8.50 23.64 -19.61
C SER A 120 7.03 23.91 -19.28
N ALA A 121 6.72 25.14 -18.85
CA ALA A 121 5.34 25.58 -18.64
C ALA A 121 4.48 25.48 -19.91
N ALA A 122 5.07 25.70 -21.09
CA ALA A 122 4.38 25.62 -22.38
C ALA A 122 4.02 24.16 -22.71
N GLU A 123 4.98 23.24 -22.62
CA GLU A 123 4.74 21.80 -22.85
C GLU A 123 3.78 21.21 -21.83
N LEU A 124 3.84 21.66 -20.57
CA LEU A 124 2.87 21.28 -19.54
C LEU A 124 1.45 21.67 -19.96
N ARG A 125 1.25 22.93 -20.40
CA ARG A 125 -0.06 23.44 -20.81
C ARG A 125 -0.57 22.76 -22.09
N GLU A 126 0.33 22.43 -23.02
CA GLU A 126 -0.03 21.71 -24.24
C GLU A 126 -0.61 20.33 -23.92
N ARG A 127 0.04 19.58 -23.01
CA ARG A 127 -0.40 18.24 -22.62
C ARG A 127 -1.57 18.25 -21.64
N GLU A 128 -1.66 19.28 -20.79
CA GLU A 128 -2.69 19.46 -19.77
C GLU A 128 -3.26 20.89 -19.78
N PRO A 129 -4.20 21.21 -20.69
CA PRO A 129 -4.71 22.57 -20.88
C PRO A 129 -5.40 23.18 -19.64
N ASN A 130 -5.90 22.34 -18.73
CA ASN A 130 -6.56 22.77 -17.50
C ASN A 130 -5.59 22.91 -16.32
N ILE A 131 -4.29 22.67 -16.54
CA ILE A 131 -3.27 22.69 -15.51
C ILE A 131 -2.32 23.89 -15.70
N ILE A 132 -2.01 24.55 -14.59
CA ILE A 132 -1.04 25.66 -14.53
C ILE A 132 0.18 25.26 -13.71
N GLY A 133 1.35 25.72 -14.13
CA GLY A 133 2.62 25.49 -13.45
C GLY A 133 3.77 26.21 -14.15
N LEU A 134 4.90 26.32 -13.45
CA LEU A 134 6.16 26.84 -13.98
C LEU A 134 6.95 25.79 -14.79
N GLY A 135 6.61 24.51 -14.60
CA GLY A 135 7.19 23.37 -15.29
C GLY A 135 6.78 22.06 -14.62
N GLY A 136 7.30 20.95 -15.12
CA GLY A 136 7.01 19.65 -14.53
C GLY A 136 7.99 18.53 -14.90
N ILE A 137 7.78 17.37 -14.29
CA ILE A 137 8.40 16.11 -14.70
C ILE A 137 7.28 15.16 -15.13
N PHE A 138 7.34 14.70 -16.37
CA PHE A 138 6.45 13.66 -16.88
C PHE A 138 7.11 12.28 -16.76
N VAL A 139 6.33 11.29 -16.32
CA VAL A 139 6.76 9.90 -16.15
C VAL A 139 5.76 8.98 -16.85
N PRO A 140 6.07 8.48 -18.06
CA PRO A 140 5.12 7.77 -18.91
C PRO A 140 4.69 6.43 -18.32
N SER A 141 5.56 5.76 -17.57
CA SER A 141 5.31 4.42 -17.04
C SER A 141 4.25 4.35 -15.92
N SER A 142 3.78 5.48 -15.37
CA SER A 142 2.71 5.45 -14.37
C SER A 142 1.38 5.03 -14.99
N GLY A 143 0.54 4.34 -14.23
CA GLY A 143 -0.78 3.92 -14.72
C GLY A 143 -1.80 3.79 -13.61
N ILE A 144 -2.97 3.25 -13.94
CA ILE A 144 -4.11 3.07 -13.04
C ILE A 144 -4.79 1.73 -13.27
N VAL A 145 -5.30 1.12 -12.19
CA VAL A 145 -5.97 -0.19 -12.18
C VAL A 145 -6.91 -0.31 -10.98
N SER A 146 -7.85 -1.25 -11.03
CA SER A 146 -8.58 -1.72 -9.84
C SER A 146 -7.74 -2.75 -9.08
N TYR A 147 -7.12 -2.35 -7.96
CA TYR A 147 -6.43 -3.33 -7.09
C TYR A 147 -7.37 -4.30 -6.39
N ARG A 148 -8.69 -4.03 -6.36
CA ARG A 148 -9.69 -5.03 -5.96
C ARG A 148 -9.72 -6.17 -6.97
N ASP A 149 -9.77 -5.86 -8.26
CA ASP A 149 -9.83 -6.86 -9.33
C ASP A 149 -8.53 -7.66 -9.39
N VAL A 150 -7.38 -6.99 -9.21
CA VAL A 150 -6.07 -7.66 -9.10
C VAL A 150 -6.04 -8.63 -7.92
N ALA A 151 -6.49 -8.22 -6.73
CA ALA A 151 -6.53 -9.10 -5.55
C ALA A 151 -7.49 -10.28 -5.73
N THR A 152 -8.66 -10.05 -6.33
CA THR A 152 -9.63 -11.10 -6.65
C THR A 152 -9.06 -12.10 -7.66
N ALA A 153 -8.37 -11.64 -8.71
CA ALA A 153 -7.73 -12.52 -9.66
C ALA A 153 -6.60 -13.36 -9.02
N MET A 154 -5.81 -12.77 -8.12
CA MET A 154 -4.81 -13.52 -7.32
C MET A 154 -5.48 -14.59 -6.45
N ALA A 155 -6.59 -14.26 -5.79
CA ALA A 155 -7.38 -15.20 -4.98
C ALA A 155 -7.89 -16.37 -5.83
N ASN A 156 -8.49 -16.08 -6.99
CA ASN A 156 -8.98 -17.09 -7.93
C ASN A 156 -7.87 -18.03 -8.40
N ARG A 157 -6.69 -17.49 -8.74
CA ARG A 157 -5.51 -18.30 -9.13
C ARG A 157 -5.03 -19.21 -8.00
N PHE A 158 -5.01 -18.71 -6.77
CA PHE A 158 -4.65 -19.49 -5.60
C PHE A 158 -5.64 -20.64 -5.36
N GLN A 159 -6.94 -20.36 -5.41
CA GLN A 159 -7.99 -21.38 -5.22
C GLN A 159 -8.01 -22.41 -6.36
N ALA A 160 -7.81 -21.99 -7.61
CA ALA A 160 -7.74 -22.89 -8.77
C ALA A 160 -6.60 -23.91 -8.67
N LYS A 161 -5.59 -23.64 -7.84
CA LYS A 161 -4.46 -24.56 -7.56
C LYS A 161 -4.63 -25.37 -6.27
N GLY A 162 -5.82 -25.35 -5.66
CA GLY A 162 -6.14 -26.10 -4.45
C GLY A 162 -5.90 -25.36 -3.14
N GLY A 163 -5.58 -24.06 -3.18
CA GLY A 163 -5.46 -23.22 -2.00
C GLY A 163 -6.82 -22.94 -1.35
N GLU A 164 -6.89 -22.96 -0.02
CA GLU A 164 -8.12 -22.67 0.73
C GLU A 164 -8.15 -21.22 1.19
N ILE A 165 -9.24 -20.49 0.92
CA ILE A 165 -9.48 -19.16 1.51
C ILE A 165 -10.65 -19.29 2.47
N ILE A 166 -10.41 -18.92 3.73
CA ILE A 166 -11.40 -18.96 4.81
C ILE A 166 -11.74 -17.51 5.17
N TYR A 167 -12.88 -17.05 4.67
CA TYR A 167 -13.47 -15.76 5.04
C TYR A 167 -14.13 -15.81 6.42
N HIS A 168 -14.47 -14.64 6.97
CA HIS A 168 -15.03 -14.51 8.32
C HIS A 168 -14.13 -15.11 9.42
N ALA A 169 -12.82 -15.21 9.17
CA ALA A 169 -11.83 -15.81 10.05
C ALA A 169 -10.92 -14.74 10.67
N GLU A 170 -11.49 -13.90 11.54
CA GLU A 170 -10.69 -12.95 12.32
C GLU A 170 -9.83 -13.71 13.34
N VAL A 171 -8.51 -13.59 13.23
CA VAL A 171 -7.56 -14.19 14.18
C VAL A 171 -7.56 -13.38 15.48
N SER A 172 -7.75 -14.07 16.60
CA SER A 172 -7.83 -13.48 17.95
C SER A 172 -6.67 -13.88 18.85
N ALA A 173 -6.00 -15.01 18.59
CA ALA A 173 -4.83 -15.43 19.33
C ALA A 173 -3.89 -16.29 18.47
N LEU A 174 -2.60 -16.23 18.80
CA LEU A 174 -1.55 -17.06 18.22
C LEU A 174 -0.74 -17.71 19.34
N THR A 175 -0.31 -18.95 19.16
CA THR A 175 0.58 -19.63 20.11
C THR A 175 1.62 -20.40 19.33
N GLU A 176 2.87 -19.93 19.36
CA GLU A 176 4.00 -20.56 18.69
C GLU A 176 4.64 -21.61 19.60
N HIS A 177 4.96 -22.78 19.04
CA HIS A 177 5.64 -23.87 19.72
C HIS A 177 6.68 -24.50 18.78
N ALA A 178 7.42 -25.49 19.29
CA ALA A 178 8.56 -26.07 18.57
C ALA A 178 8.20 -26.64 17.19
N ALA A 179 6.98 -27.17 17.01
CA ALA A 179 6.56 -27.85 15.79
C ALA A 179 5.66 -27.00 14.85
N GLY A 180 5.18 -25.84 15.31
CA GLY A 180 4.20 -25.07 14.56
C GLY A 180 3.60 -23.90 15.34
N ILE A 181 2.47 -23.41 14.86
CA ILE A 181 1.70 -22.33 15.46
C ILE A 181 0.23 -22.72 15.48
N VAL A 182 -0.38 -22.61 16.66
CA VAL A 182 -1.84 -22.69 16.85
C VAL A 182 -2.43 -21.30 16.65
N ILE A 183 -3.46 -21.22 15.80
CA ILE A 183 -4.18 -20.02 15.41
C ILE A 183 -5.62 -20.17 15.88
N ARG A 184 -6.08 -19.24 16.72
CA ARG A 184 -7.47 -19.18 17.16
C ARG A 184 -8.18 -18.01 16.50
N THR A 185 -9.38 -18.27 15.99
CA THR A 185 -10.26 -17.22 15.46
C THR A 185 -11.21 -16.67 16.53
N SER A 186 -11.77 -15.48 16.33
CA SER A 186 -12.77 -14.89 17.21
C SER A 186 -14.04 -15.73 17.35
N GLN A 187 -14.35 -16.57 16.36
CA GLN A 187 -15.46 -17.52 16.37
C GLN A 187 -15.12 -18.86 17.03
N GLY A 188 -13.94 -18.99 17.63
CA GLY A 188 -13.52 -20.21 18.35
C GLY A 188 -12.94 -21.32 17.48
N ARG A 189 -12.87 -21.15 16.15
CA ARG A 189 -12.16 -22.11 15.28
C ARG A 189 -10.67 -22.11 15.60
N GLU A 190 -10.10 -23.30 15.74
CA GLU A 190 -8.67 -23.52 15.96
C GLU A 190 -8.05 -24.16 14.71
N ILE A 191 -6.91 -23.62 14.28
CA ILE A 191 -6.19 -24.04 13.08
C ILE A 191 -4.71 -24.13 13.45
N GLU A 192 -4.04 -25.21 13.04
CA GLU A 192 -2.61 -25.38 13.28
C GLU A 192 -1.83 -25.36 11.98
N THR A 193 -0.69 -24.67 11.97
CA THR A 193 0.22 -24.55 10.81
C THR A 193 1.67 -24.80 11.18
N ALA A 194 2.45 -25.36 10.25
CA ALA A 194 3.90 -25.47 10.42
C ALA A 194 4.61 -24.12 10.24
N THR A 195 4.10 -23.25 9.35
CA THR A 195 4.63 -21.90 9.14
C THR A 195 3.49 -20.90 8.95
N LEU A 196 3.59 -19.75 9.62
CA LEU A 196 2.62 -18.66 9.54
C LEU A 196 3.19 -17.48 8.75
N ILE A 197 2.37 -16.87 7.90
CA ILE A 197 2.70 -15.63 7.19
C ILE A 197 1.66 -14.56 7.53
N GLY A 198 2.07 -13.50 8.24
CA GLY A 198 1.22 -12.38 8.60
C GLY A 198 1.26 -11.25 7.57
N CYS A 199 0.11 -10.92 6.98
CA CYS A 199 -0.09 -9.83 6.03
C CYS A 199 -1.24 -8.89 6.47
N ALA A 200 -1.33 -8.63 7.78
CA ALA A 200 -2.51 -8.04 8.42
C ALA A 200 -2.61 -6.50 8.34
N GLY A 201 -1.73 -5.82 7.60
CA GLY A 201 -1.80 -4.38 7.35
C GLY A 201 -1.96 -3.54 8.61
N LEU A 202 -3.13 -2.94 8.79
CA LEU A 202 -3.49 -2.12 9.96
C LEU A 202 -3.41 -2.85 11.31
N MET A 203 -3.33 -4.18 11.33
CA MET A 203 -3.23 -5.00 12.54
C MET A 203 -1.86 -5.68 12.71
N ALA A 204 -0.85 -5.29 11.93
CA ALA A 204 0.41 -6.03 11.86
C ALA A 204 1.20 -6.09 13.17
N ASP A 205 1.33 -4.99 13.91
CA ASP A 205 1.94 -4.97 15.25
C ASP A 205 1.15 -5.80 16.28
N ARG A 206 -0.19 -5.78 16.22
CA ARG A 206 -1.03 -6.61 17.10
C ARG A 206 -0.81 -8.09 16.84
N LEU A 207 -0.70 -8.49 15.58
CA LEU A 207 -0.44 -9.87 15.21
C LEU A 207 0.94 -10.35 15.73
N VAL A 208 1.96 -9.48 15.68
CA VAL A 208 3.27 -9.77 16.26
C VAL A 208 3.18 -9.87 17.80
N LYS A 209 2.46 -8.96 18.46
CA LYS A 209 2.25 -9.02 19.92
C LYS A 209 1.51 -10.28 20.38
N MET A 210 0.58 -10.82 19.57
CA MET A 210 -0.10 -12.08 19.88
C MET A 210 0.86 -13.26 20.01
N LEU A 211 2.05 -13.19 19.43
CA LEU A 211 3.11 -14.21 19.55
C LEU A 211 4.00 -13.99 20.78
N GLY A 212 3.72 -13.00 21.63
CA GLY A 212 4.58 -12.63 22.76
C GLY A 212 5.88 -11.92 22.34
N VAL A 213 5.95 -11.44 21.10
CA VAL A 213 7.11 -10.72 20.57
C VAL A 213 6.88 -9.22 20.64
N GLU A 214 7.84 -8.49 21.19
CA GLU A 214 7.82 -7.02 21.13
C GLU A 214 8.16 -6.54 19.72
N PRO A 215 7.23 -5.85 19.02
CA PRO A 215 7.40 -5.53 17.60
C PRO A 215 8.51 -4.49 17.35
N GLY A 216 8.86 -3.66 18.33
CA GLY A 216 9.79 -2.54 18.13
C GLY A 216 9.22 -1.40 17.27
N PHE A 217 7.91 -1.41 17.00
CA PHE A 217 7.16 -0.35 16.34
C PHE A 217 5.68 -0.41 16.75
N ILE A 218 4.93 0.64 16.46
CA ILE A 218 3.47 0.66 16.55
C ILE A 218 2.88 1.08 15.19
N ILE A 219 1.75 0.51 14.81
CA ILE A 219 1.02 0.97 13.62
C ILE A 219 0.17 2.19 13.99
N CYS A 220 0.50 3.33 13.38
CA CYS A 220 -0.27 4.55 13.45
C CYS A 220 -1.18 4.67 12.22
N PRO A 221 -2.52 4.75 12.38
CA PRO A 221 -3.45 4.83 11.26
C PRO A 221 -3.63 6.29 10.80
N PHE A 222 -3.26 6.56 9.54
CA PHE A 222 -3.52 7.86 8.91
C PHE A 222 -4.65 7.73 7.89
N ARG A 223 -5.81 8.32 8.17
CA ARG A 223 -6.91 8.41 7.21
C ARG A 223 -6.59 9.46 6.15
N GLY A 224 -6.65 9.05 4.89
CA GLY A 224 -6.63 9.93 3.73
C GLY A 224 -8.01 10.11 3.15
N GLU A 225 -8.49 11.35 3.16
CA GLU A 225 -9.80 11.73 2.66
C GLU A 225 -9.69 12.26 1.23
N TYR A 226 -10.64 11.84 0.42
CA TYR A 226 -10.72 12.14 -1.00
C TYR A 226 -12.07 12.79 -1.31
N PHE A 227 -12.11 13.50 -2.43
CA PHE A 227 -13.34 13.87 -3.10
C PHE A 227 -13.35 13.29 -4.51
N ARG A 228 -14.54 13.02 -5.02
CA ARG A 228 -14.75 12.76 -6.44
C ARG A 228 -15.15 14.07 -7.10
N LEU A 229 -14.58 14.37 -8.25
CA LEU A 229 -15.03 15.50 -9.06
C LEU A 229 -16.38 15.21 -9.70
N ALA A 230 -17.21 16.25 -9.84
CA ALA A 230 -18.47 16.17 -10.57
C ALA A 230 -18.26 15.56 -11.98
N PRO A 231 -19.19 14.74 -12.51
CA PRO A 231 -18.98 13.98 -13.76
C PRO A 231 -18.53 14.81 -14.97
N ARG A 232 -18.92 16.10 -15.04
CA ARG A 232 -18.47 17.05 -16.08
C ARG A 232 -16.94 17.19 -16.16
N HIS A 233 -16.21 16.89 -15.07
CA HIS A 233 -14.76 17.01 -14.94
C HIS A 233 -14.03 15.68 -15.11
N ASN A 234 -14.70 14.61 -15.55
CA ASN A 234 -14.05 13.30 -15.78
C ASN A 234 -12.92 13.35 -16.83
N ARG A 235 -12.88 14.40 -17.65
CA ARG A 235 -11.84 14.67 -18.66
C ARG A 235 -11.05 15.94 -18.38
N ILE A 236 -11.05 16.43 -17.14
CA ILE A 236 -10.31 17.65 -16.78
C ILE A 236 -8.80 17.48 -16.90
N VAL A 237 -8.30 16.24 -16.76
CA VAL A 237 -6.89 15.89 -16.90
C VAL A 237 -6.73 14.66 -17.78
N ASN A 238 -5.61 14.57 -18.49
CA ASN A 238 -5.25 13.41 -19.33
C ASN A 238 -4.35 12.42 -18.56
N HIS A 239 -3.51 12.91 -17.67
CA HIS A 239 -2.52 12.18 -16.88
C HIS A 239 -2.80 12.33 -15.38
N LEU A 240 -2.05 11.60 -14.56
CA LEU A 240 -2.08 11.79 -13.10
C LEU A 240 -1.34 13.09 -12.73
N ILE A 241 -1.98 14.02 -12.02
CA ILE A 241 -1.37 15.32 -11.67
C ILE A 241 -1.04 15.37 -10.18
N TYR A 242 0.24 15.54 -9.90
CA TYR A 242 0.81 15.50 -8.55
C TYR A 242 1.64 16.78 -8.31
N PRO A 243 1.62 17.37 -7.11
CA PRO A 243 2.51 18.47 -6.79
C PRO A 243 3.93 17.94 -6.52
N ILE A 244 4.91 18.85 -6.57
CA ILE A 244 6.25 18.59 -6.07
C ILE A 244 6.18 18.38 -4.54
N PRO A 245 6.78 17.30 -3.99
CA PRO A 245 6.70 16.99 -2.57
C PRO A 245 7.39 18.05 -1.71
N ASP A 246 6.82 18.28 -0.52
CA ASP A 246 7.50 19.00 0.54
C ASP A 246 8.18 18.02 1.49
N PRO A 247 9.52 18.02 1.61
CA PRO A 247 10.24 17.13 2.53
C PRO A 247 9.86 17.30 4.01
N ALA A 248 9.32 18.47 4.40
CA ALA A 248 8.86 18.71 5.77
C ALA A 248 7.51 18.04 6.09
N MET A 249 6.80 17.54 5.07
CA MET A 249 5.51 16.90 5.22
C MET A 249 5.64 15.37 5.11
N PRO A 250 5.06 14.61 6.05
CA PRO A 250 5.14 13.14 6.03
C PRO A 250 4.31 12.49 4.92
N PHE A 251 3.39 13.24 4.32
CA PHE A 251 2.50 12.77 3.26
C PHE A 251 2.53 13.74 2.07
N LEU A 252 2.24 13.18 0.90
CA LEU A 252 2.21 13.93 -0.34
C LEU A 252 1.00 14.87 -0.38
N GLY A 253 1.09 15.94 -1.16
CA GLY A 253 0.01 16.91 -1.29
C GLY A 253 -1.27 16.33 -1.91
N VAL A 254 -2.27 17.17 -2.07
CA VAL A 254 -3.51 16.81 -2.79
C VAL A 254 -3.16 16.53 -4.25
N HIS A 255 -3.67 15.45 -4.85
CA HIS A 255 -3.48 15.09 -6.26
C HIS A 255 -4.78 15.20 -7.05
N LEU A 256 -4.69 15.27 -8.37
CA LEU A 256 -5.77 14.91 -9.29
C LEU A 256 -5.47 13.55 -9.91
N THR A 257 -6.28 12.56 -9.57
CA THR A 257 -6.05 11.16 -9.97
C THR A 257 -7.22 10.70 -10.84
N ARG A 258 -6.91 10.32 -12.08
CA ARG A 258 -7.85 9.57 -12.92
C ARG A 258 -8.05 8.18 -12.32
N MET A 259 -9.29 7.73 -12.24
CA MET A 259 -9.64 6.39 -11.78
C MET A 259 -9.93 5.48 -12.99
N ILE A 260 -9.75 4.18 -12.83
CA ILE A 260 -9.94 3.22 -13.93
C ILE A 260 -11.39 3.17 -14.43
N ASP A 261 -12.35 3.57 -13.59
CA ASP A 261 -13.77 3.73 -13.93
C ASP A 261 -14.08 5.01 -14.72
N GLY A 262 -13.06 5.84 -14.99
CA GLY A 262 -13.17 7.09 -15.73
C GLY A 262 -13.53 8.31 -14.86
N SER A 263 -13.74 8.15 -13.56
CA SER A 263 -13.90 9.28 -12.64
C SER A 263 -12.55 9.96 -12.34
N VAL A 264 -12.59 11.18 -11.81
CA VAL A 264 -11.40 11.87 -11.30
C VAL A 264 -11.58 12.13 -9.81
N THR A 265 -10.59 11.75 -9.01
CA THR A 265 -10.55 12.01 -7.57
C THR A 265 -9.53 13.09 -7.25
N VAL A 266 -9.84 13.85 -6.19
CA VAL A 266 -8.98 14.85 -5.60
C VAL A 266 -8.52 14.34 -4.25
N GLY A 267 -7.21 14.21 -4.03
CA GLY A 267 -6.66 13.81 -2.74
C GLY A 267 -5.47 12.86 -2.75
N PRO A 268 -5.13 12.27 -1.59
CA PRO A 268 -5.76 12.48 -0.28
C PRO A 268 -5.15 13.64 0.54
N ASN A 269 -5.83 14.06 1.62
CA ASN A 269 -5.15 14.67 2.77
C ASN A 269 -4.57 13.57 3.69
N ALA A 270 -4.04 13.93 4.86
CA ALA A 270 -3.64 12.93 5.86
C ALA A 270 -3.98 13.39 7.27
N VAL A 271 -4.89 12.67 7.91
CA VAL A 271 -5.31 12.94 9.30
C VAL A 271 -5.18 11.69 10.16
N LEU A 272 -4.81 11.86 11.43
CA LEU A 272 -4.79 10.75 12.38
C LEU A 272 -6.20 10.16 12.53
N ALA A 273 -6.33 8.85 12.38
CA ALA A 273 -7.58 8.14 12.65
C ALA A 273 -7.61 7.67 14.11
N LEU A 274 -8.77 7.77 14.76
CA LEU A 274 -9.00 7.30 16.14
C LEU A 274 -9.49 5.85 16.21
N LYS A 275 -9.41 5.15 15.09
CA LYS A 275 -9.65 3.71 14.93
C LYS A 275 -8.74 3.24 13.80
N ARG A 276 -8.09 2.08 13.94
CA ARG A 276 -7.20 1.52 12.92
C ARG A 276 -7.92 1.38 11.58
N GLU A 277 -9.14 0.88 11.60
CA GLU A 277 -10.04 0.82 10.43
C GLU A 277 -11.08 1.94 10.46
N GLY A 278 -10.63 3.16 10.76
CA GLY A 278 -11.49 4.34 10.88
C GLY A 278 -11.72 5.06 9.56
N TYR A 279 -12.44 4.45 8.62
CA TYR A 279 -12.69 4.99 7.28
C TYR A 279 -13.64 6.20 7.27
N ARG A 280 -14.44 6.41 8.33
CA ARG A 280 -15.32 7.57 8.50
C ARG A 280 -14.83 8.43 9.65
N LYS A 281 -15.15 9.73 9.61
CA LYS A 281 -14.77 10.69 10.66
C LYS A 281 -15.25 10.30 12.06
N ARG A 282 -16.43 9.69 12.14
CA ARG A 282 -17.06 9.21 13.38
C ARG A 282 -16.55 7.86 13.88
N ASP A 283 -15.68 7.19 13.11
CA ASP A 283 -15.17 5.89 13.52
C ASP A 283 -14.09 6.08 14.59
N VAL A 284 -14.49 5.84 15.84
CA VAL A 284 -13.64 5.97 17.03
C VAL A 284 -13.62 4.65 17.77
N SER A 285 -12.42 4.24 18.21
CA SER A 285 -12.23 3.08 19.07
C SER A 285 -11.48 3.54 20.32
N PHE A 286 -12.08 3.32 21.50
CA PHE A 286 -11.44 3.68 22.76
C PHE A 286 -10.09 2.96 22.95
N THR A 287 -10.05 1.67 22.64
CA THR A 287 -8.84 0.84 22.78
C THR A 287 -7.73 1.29 21.84
N ASP A 288 -8.04 1.52 20.56
CA ASP A 288 -7.07 2.00 19.57
C ASP A 288 -6.55 3.40 19.94
N THR A 289 -7.47 4.30 20.32
CA THR A 289 -7.14 5.68 20.71
C THR A 289 -6.19 5.69 21.90
N LEU A 290 -6.46 4.88 22.91
CA LEU A 290 -5.63 4.78 24.10
C LEU A 290 -4.24 4.18 23.79
N GLU A 291 -4.16 3.19 22.91
CA GLU A 291 -2.89 2.61 22.44
C GLU A 291 -2.04 3.67 21.71
N ILE A 292 -2.67 4.44 20.81
CA ILE A 292 -2.04 5.52 20.04
C ILE A 292 -1.45 6.59 20.97
N PHE A 293 -2.23 7.11 21.92
CA PHE A 293 -1.79 8.21 22.78
C PHE A 293 -0.82 7.77 23.89
N ARG A 294 -0.82 6.50 24.29
CA ARG A 294 0.18 5.97 25.25
C ARG A 294 1.55 5.78 24.59
N SER A 295 1.60 5.51 23.29
CA SER A 295 2.86 5.35 22.56
C SER A 295 3.72 6.61 22.63
N ALA A 296 4.96 6.46 23.12
CA ALA A 296 5.94 7.54 23.09
C ALA A 296 6.30 7.95 21.65
N GLY A 297 6.43 6.97 20.75
CA GLY A 297 6.76 7.21 19.34
C GLY A 297 5.70 8.05 18.64
N ILE A 298 4.41 7.70 18.79
CA ILE A 298 3.34 8.48 18.15
C ILE A 298 3.22 9.88 18.76
N ARG A 299 3.36 10.03 20.09
CA ARG A 299 3.37 11.36 20.72
C ARG A 299 4.47 12.25 20.15
N ARG A 300 5.68 11.71 19.92
CA ARG A 300 6.78 12.44 19.28
C ARG A 300 6.47 12.83 17.84
N VAL A 301 5.89 11.91 17.05
CA VAL A 301 5.43 12.22 15.68
C VAL A 301 4.43 13.38 15.69
N LEU A 302 3.44 13.32 16.57
CA LEU A 302 2.43 14.37 16.69
C LEU A 302 3.08 15.70 17.09
N GLN A 303 3.99 15.70 18.06
CA GLN A 303 4.73 16.90 18.49
C GLN A 303 5.55 17.52 17.35
N ASN A 304 6.30 16.71 16.60
CA ASN A 304 7.15 17.19 15.51
C ASN A 304 6.35 17.71 14.32
N HIS A 305 5.08 17.28 14.17
CA HIS A 305 4.21 17.64 13.05
C HIS A 305 2.92 18.34 13.52
N LEU A 306 2.94 19.02 14.68
CA LEU A 306 1.75 19.68 15.27
C LEU A 306 1.14 20.70 14.31
N LEU A 307 1.95 21.62 13.77
CA LEU A 307 1.48 22.69 12.89
C LEU A 307 0.89 22.15 11.57
N SER A 308 1.56 21.18 10.96
CA SER A 308 1.08 20.55 9.73
C SER A 308 -0.17 19.69 9.98
N GLY A 309 -0.22 18.98 11.10
CA GLY A 309 -1.37 18.20 11.54
C GLY A 309 -2.62 19.05 11.77
N LEU A 310 -2.48 20.22 12.42
CA LEU A 310 -3.58 21.19 12.58
C LEU A 310 -4.07 21.72 11.23
N GLY A 311 -3.16 21.98 10.29
CA GLY A 311 -3.50 22.35 8.91
C GLY A 311 -4.30 21.27 8.18
N GLU A 312 -3.89 20.01 8.28
CA GLU A 312 -4.60 18.87 7.67
C GLU A 312 -5.96 18.62 8.33
N MET A 313 -6.08 18.76 9.66
CA MET A 313 -7.37 18.69 10.37
C MET A 313 -8.32 19.80 9.92
N LYS A 314 -7.83 21.04 9.80
CA LYS A 314 -8.62 22.16 9.28
C LYS A 314 -9.12 21.88 7.85
N ASN A 315 -8.26 21.34 6.98
CA ASN A 315 -8.62 20.99 5.61
C ASN A 315 -9.57 19.79 5.52
N SER A 316 -9.50 18.87 6.48
CA SER A 316 -10.49 17.79 6.63
C SER A 316 -11.89 18.35 6.94
N LEU A 317 -11.98 19.35 7.80
CA LEU A 317 -13.25 19.96 8.20
C LEU A 317 -13.77 21.00 7.19
N CYS A 318 -12.89 21.64 6.42
CA CYS A 318 -13.23 22.72 5.49
C CYS A 318 -12.90 22.35 4.03
N LYS A 319 -13.95 22.04 3.24
CA LYS A 319 -13.83 21.78 1.79
C LYS A 319 -13.10 22.91 1.05
N SER A 320 -13.30 24.17 1.44
CA SER A 320 -12.67 25.33 0.79
C SER A 320 -11.15 25.37 1.01
N GLY A 321 -10.64 24.87 2.14
CA GLY A 321 -9.20 24.73 2.38
C GLY A 321 -8.58 23.67 1.47
N TYR A 322 -9.28 22.55 1.31
CA TYR A 322 -8.91 21.48 0.40
C TYR A 322 -8.88 21.95 -1.07
N LEU A 323 -9.93 22.68 -1.49
CA LEU A 323 -10.04 23.25 -2.83
C LEU A 323 -8.84 24.16 -3.17
N ARG A 324 -8.41 25.03 -2.24
CA ARG A 324 -7.26 25.91 -2.46
C ARG A 324 -5.96 25.16 -2.78
N ARG A 325 -5.77 23.95 -2.23
CA ARG A 325 -4.57 23.14 -2.49
C ARG A 325 -4.53 22.63 -3.93
N VAL A 326 -5.67 22.23 -4.48
CA VAL A 326 -5.76 21.77 -5.88
C VAL A 326 -5.81 22.94 -6.87
N GLN A 327 -6.43 24.06 -6.49
CA GLN A 327 -6.48 25.28 -7.31
C GLN A 327 -5.11 25.88 -7.62
N LYS A 328 -4.08 25.53 -6.83
CA LYS A 328 -2.69 25.91 -7.08
C LYS A 328 -2.23 25.52 -8.49
N TYR A 329 -2.70 24.38 -9.00
CA TYR A 329 -2.38 23.90 -10.35
C TYR A 329 -3.63 23.65 -11.21
N CYS A 330 -4.86 23.65 -10.67
CA CYS A 330 -6.11 23.52 -11.45
C CYS A 330 -7.15 24.56 -11.01
N PRO A 331 -7.04 25.83 -11.44
CA PRO A 331 -7.81 26.94 -10.88
C PRO A 331 -9.30 26.92 -11.24
N SER A 332 -9.72 26.18 -12.26
CA SER A 332 -11.11 26.13 -12.73
C SER A 332 -12.08 25.40 -11.79
N LEU A 333 -11.56 24.63 -10.82
CA LEU A 333 -12.36 23.87 -9.87
C LEU A 333 -13.05 24.78 -8.85
N THR A 334 -14.28 24.41 -8.49
CA THR A 334 -15.11 25.08 -7.48
C THR A 334 -15.47 24.11 -6.35
N VAL A 335 -15.98 24.64 -5.23
CA VAL A 335 -16.37 23.80 -4.08
C VAL A 335 -17.51 22.84 -4.42
N ASN A 336 -18.38 23.22 -5.35
CA ASN A 336 -19.51 22.41 -5.80
C ASN A 336 -19.07 21.22 -6.67
N ASP A 337 -17.83 21.23 -7.16
CA ASP A 337 -17.27 20.10 -7.88
C ASP A 337 -16.83 18.96 -6.96
N LEU A 338 -16.65 19.22 -5.65
CA LEU A 338 -16.13 18.25 -4.67
C LEU A 338 -17.26 17.40 -4.06
N GLN A 339 -17.53 16.25 -4.68
CA GLN A 339 -18.49 15.25 -4.24
C GLN A 339 -17.85 14.25 -3.26
N PRO A 340 -18.62 13.65 -2.34
CA PRO A 340 -18.10 12.65 -1.40
C PRO A 340 -17.41 11.47 -2.11
N TRP A 341 -16.32 10.98 -1.52
CA TRP A 341 -15.64 9.75 -1.94
C TRP A 341 -15.17 8.95 -0.71
N PRO A 342 -15.09 7.62 -0.78
CA PRO A 342 -14.57 6.82 0.33
C PRO A 342 -13.14 7.20 0.71
N ALA A 343 -12.85 7.23 2.01
CA ALA A 343 -11.50 7.44 2.51
C ALA A 343 -10.68 6.14 2.45
N GLY A 344 -9.36 6.28 2.47
CA GLY A 344 -8.42 5.19 2.77
C GLY A 344 -7.76 5.39 4.13
N VAL A 345 -7.22 4.33 4.72
CA VAL A 345 -6.44 4.41 5.94
C VAL A 345 -5.09 3.75 5.72
N ARG A 346 -4.00 4.50 5.90
CA ARG A 346 -2.63 4.00 5.79
C ARG A 346 -2.20 3.44 7.13
N ALA A 347 -1.75 2.19 7.13
CA ALA A 347 -0.95 1.61 8.20
C ALA A 347 0.49 2.14 8.10
N GLN A 348 0.88 3.06 8.97
CA GLN A 348 2.24 3.60 9.04
C GLN A 348 2.92 3.08 10.30
N ALA A 349 3.98 2.29 10.16
CA ALA A 349 4.77 1.90 11.32
C ALA A 349 5.57 3.11 11.84
N VAL A 350 5.54 3.27 13.16
CA VAL A 350 6.24 4.32 13.92
C VAL A 350 7.12 3.64 14.93
N SER A 351 8.41 3.97 14.92
CA SER A 351 9.38 3.48 15.90
C SER A 351 9.19 4.17 17.26
N PRO A 352 9.71 3.58 18.36
CA PRO A 352 9.66 4.19 19.69
C PRO A 352 10.28 5.59 19.77
N ASP A 353 11.28 5.88 18.92
CA ASP A 353 11.91 7.19 18.85
C ASP A 353 11.11 8.25 18.08
N GLY A 354 10.00 7.86 17.45
CA GLY A 354 9.10 8.77 16.73
C GLY A 354 9.46 8.94 15.25
N LYS A 355 10.19 7.99 14.65
CA LYS A 355 10.44 7.97 13.21
C LYS A 355 9.32 7.21 12.50
N LEU A 356 8.87 7.76 11.38
CA LEU A 356 8.03 7.04 10.45
C LEU A 356 8.92 6.06 9.68
N ILE A 357 8.63 4.77 9.77
CA ILE A 357 9.42 3.77 9.06
C ILE A 357 9.14 3.91 7.57
N ASP A 358 10.18 4.30 6.83
CA ASP A 358 10.05 4.59 5.41
C ASP A 358 10.04 3.33 4.56
N ASP A 359 10.95 2.37 4.76
CA ASP A 359 11.02 1.18 3.89
C ASP A 359 10.09 0.05 4.35
N PHE A 360 10.01 -1.03 3.57
CA PHE A 360 9.26 -2.22 3.97
C PHE A 360 9.90 -2.87 5.20
N LEU A 361 9.07 -3.18 6.21
CA LEU A 361 9.51 -3.83 7.45
C LEU A 361 8.90 -5.23 7.55
N PHE A 362 9.74 -6.19 7.92
CA PHE A 362 9.32 -7.56 8.18
C PHE A 362 9.85 -8.01 9.56
N VAL A 363 9.02 -8.72 10.31
CA VAL A 363 9.41 -9.41 11.56
C VAL A 363 9.39 -10.91 11.31
N THR A 364 10.34 -11.65 11.88
CA THR A 364 10.44 -13.10 11.73
C THR A 364 10.63 -13.74 13.09
N THR A 365 9.90 -14.82 13.34
CA THR A 365 10.05 -15.73 14.50
C THR A 365 10.50 -17.10 13.98
N PRO A 366 10.78 -18.10 14.85
CA PRO A 366 11.17 -19.43 14.40
C PRO A 366 10.20 -20.11 13.43
N ARG A 367 8.89 -19.81 13.50
CA ARG A 367 7.82 -20.39 12.67
C ARG A 367 6.96 -19.36 11.94
N SER A 368 7.28 -18.05 11.97
CA SER A 368 6.47 -17.05 11.27
C SER A 368 7.21 -15.88 10.63
N ILE A 369 6.60 -15.29 9.60
CA ILE A 369 7.08 -14.07 8.92
C ILE A 369 5.91 -13.07 8.84
N HIS A 370 6.11 -11.83 9.28
CA HIS A 370 5.08 -10.80 9.31
C HIS A 370 5.51 -9.58 8.50
N THR A 371 4.65 -9.14 7.58
CA THR A 371 4.79 -7.85 6.90
C THR A 371 4.24 -6.75 7.79
N CYS A 372 5.12 -5.94 8.34
CA CYS A 372 4.85 -5.02 9.43
C CYS A 372 4.69 -3.56 8.98
N ASN A 373 5.40 -3.16 7.93
CA ASN A 373 5.24 -1.84 7.33
C ASN A 373 5.21 -2.00 5.81
N ALA A 374 4.04 -1.77 5.21
CA ALA A 374 3.87 -1.76 3.76
C ALA A 374 2.93 -0.63 3.32
N PRO A 375 3.30 0.64 3.54
CA PRO A 375 2.56 1.77 2.99
C PRO A 375 2.80 1.88 1.47
N SER A 376 2.24 2.91 0.84
CA SER A 376 2.46 3.19 -0.59
C SER A 376 3.97 3.11 -0.94
N PRO A 377 4.36 2.38 -2.00
CA PRO A 377 3.55 1.85 -3.11
C PRO A 377 3.22 0.35 -3.01
N ALA A 378 2.94 -0.19 -1.81
CA ALA A 378 2.76 -1.63 -1.61
C ALA A 378 1.79 -2.34 -2.58
N ALA A 379 0.73 -1.67 -3.04
CA ALA A 379 -0.20 -2.24 -4.02
C ALA A 379 0.49 -2.50 -5.38
N THR A 380 1.23 -1.51 -5.91
CA THR A 380 2.06 -1.68 -7.11
C THR A 380 3.16 -2.72 -6.87
N SER A 381 3.75 -2.72 -5.68
CA SER A 381 4.85 -3.62 -5.30
C SER A 381 4.39 -5.01 -4.85
N ALA A 382 3.11 -5.34 -4.95
CA ALA A 382 2.56 -6.53 -4.29
C ALA A 382 3.18 -7.84 -4.79
N ILE A 383 3.43 -7.96 -6.10
CA ILE A 383 4.06 -9.15 -6.70
C ILE A 383 5.51 -9.31 -6.20
N PRO A 384 6.40 -8.30 -6.32
CA PRO A 384 7.74 -8.37 -5.73
C PRO A 384 7.77 -8.60 -4.21
N ILE A 385 6.85 -7.99 -3.45
CA ILE A 385 6.73 -8.23 -2.00
C ILE A 385 6.38 -9.70 -1.73
N GLY A 386 5.41 -10.26 -2.46
CA GLY A 386 5.03 -11.67 -2.32
C GLY A 386 6.21 -12.60 -2.61
N ALA A 387 6.96 -12.37 -3.69
CA ALA A 387 8.17 -13.13 -4.01
C ALA A 387 9.23 -13.03 -2.90
N HIS A 388 9.42 -11.83 -2.34
CA HIS A 388 10.34 -11.59 -1.23
C HIS A 388 9.92 -12.35 0.04
N ILE A 389 8.63 -12.40 0.35
CA ILE A 389 8.09 -13.19 1.47
C ILE A 389 8.31 -14.69 1.23
N VAL A 390 8.05 -15.18 0.01
CA VAL A 390 8.28 -16.60 -0.35
C VAL A 390 9.77 -16.97 -0.21
N SER A 391 10.70 -16.09 -0.58
CA SER A 391 12.13 -16.28 -0.33
C SER A 391 12.46 -16.39 1.17
N LYS A 392 11.86 -15.53 2.01
CA LYS A 392 12.00 -15.64 3.46
C LYS A 392 11.43 -16.95 4.00
N VAL A 393 10.31 -17.43 3.45
CA VAL A 393 9.73 -18.74 3.81
C VAL A 393 10.70 -19.87 3.50
N GLN A 394 11.34 -19.86 2.32
CA GLN A 394 12.35 -20.86 1.96
C GLN A 394 13.52 -20.86 2.94
N ALA A 395 14.06 -19.68 3.26
CA ALA A 395 15.16 -19.54 4.22
C ALA A 395 14.77 -20.03 5.62
N LEU A 396 13.57 -19.65 6.09
CA LEU A 396 13.06 -20.06 7.39
C LEU A 396 12.92 -21.59 7.46
N ARG A 397 12.36 -22.21 6.42
CA ARG A 397 12.20 -23.67 6.38
C ARG A 397 13.52 -24.43 6.28
N ALA A 398 14.52 -23.88 5.60
CA ALA A 398 15.85 -24.47 5.57
C ALA A 398 16.51 -24.49 6.97
N SER A 399 16.17 -23.53 7.84
CA SER A 399 16.64 -23.49 9.23
C SER A 399 15.83 -24.38 10.20
N GLN A 400 14.70 -24.93 9.75
CA GLN A 400 13.82 -25.76 10.58
C GLN A 400 14.11 -27.25 10.37
N SER A 401 14.42 -27.97 11.44
CA SER A 401 14.36 -29.43 11.47
C SER A 401 12.91 -29.87 11.67
N ASN A 402 12.23 -30.27 10.58
CA ASN A 402 10.86 -30.78 10.64
C ASN A 402 10.84 -32.32 10.51
N PRO A 403 10.49 -33.07 11.57
CA PRO A 403 10.49 -34.53 11.55
C PRO A 403 9.30 -35.18 10.81
N GLY A 404 8.30 -34.41 10.36
CA GLY A 404 7.02 -34.97 9.87
C GLY A 404 6.81 -35.03 8.35
N ARG A 405 7.29 -34.04 7.55
CA ARG A 405 7.09 -33.99 6.09
C ARG A 405 8.07 -33.04 5.39
N THR A 406 8.81 -33.54 4.41
CA THR A 406 9.72 -32.72 3.60
C THR A 406 9.01 -32.22 2.34
N LEU A 407 8.40 -31.03 2.38
CA LEU A 407 7.94 -30.38 1.14
C LEU A 407 9.14 -29.88 0.34
N ARG A 408 9.23 -30.27 -0.94
CA ARG A 408 10.22 -29.77 -1.88
C ARG A 408 9.68 -28.55 -2.63
N ALA A 409 10.52 -27.54 -2.86
CA ALA A 409 10.17 -26.43 -3.72
C ALA A 409 10.22 -26.88 -5.18
N ALA A 410 9.10 -26.78 -5.89
CA ALA A 410 9.00 -27.15 -7.31
C ALA A 410 9.54 -26.05 -8.23
N ARG A 411 9.69 -24.82 -7.73
CA ARG A 411 10.22 -23.65 -8.46
C ARG A 411 11.14 -22.83 -7.59
N SER A 412 12.14 -22.17 -8.20
CA SER A 412 12.95 -21.16 -7.51
C SER A 412 12.18 -19.84 -7.40
N VAL A 413 12.55 -19.00 -6.42
CA VAL A 413 11.99 -17.64 -6.32
C VAL A 413 12.43 -16.78 -7.50
N ASP A 414 13.61 -17.02 -8.06
CA ASP A 414 14.07 -16.33 -9.28
C ASP A 414 13.13 -16.59 -10.46
N ALA A 415 12.57 -17.81 -10.56
CA ALA A 415 11.56 -18.13 -11.58
C ALA A 415 10.25 -17.36 -11.37
N LEU A 416 9.89 -17.02 -10.12
CA LEU A 416 8.74 -16.15 -9.84
C LEU A 416 8.99 -14.72 -10.32
N HIS A 417 10.18 -14.18 -10.03
CA HIS A 417 10.56 -12.85 -10.50
C HIS A 417 10.54 -12.78 -12.04
N ALA A 418 11.15 -13.77 -12.70
CA ALA A 418 11.19 -13.83 -14.17
C ALA A 418 9.82 -13.97 -14.84
N ALA A 419 8.80 -14.49 -14.14
CA ALA A 419 7.45 -14.65 -14.70
C ALA A 419 6.71 -13.31 -14.90
N PHE A 420 7.19 -12.23 -14.26
CA PHE A 420 6.53 -10.92 -14.24
C PHE A 420 7.43 -9.75 -14.66
N THR A 421 8.63 -10.03 -15.18
CA THR A 421 9.60 -9.01 -15.61
C THR A 421 10.01 -9.17 -17.08
N ARG A 422 9.23 -9.91 -17.88
CA ARG A 422 9.48 -10.07 -19.33
C ARG A 422 8.83 -8.98 -20.15
#